data_AF-A0AAW0H365-F1
#
_entry.id   AF-A0AAW0H365-F1
#
_cell.length_a   1.000
_cell.length_b   1.000
_cell.length_c   1.000
_cell.angle_alpha   90.00
_cell.angle_beta   90.00
_cell.angle_gamma   90.00
#
_symmetry.space_group_name_H-M   'P 1'
#
loop_
_entity.id
_entity.type
_entity.pdbx_description
1 polymer ?
#
loop_
_entity_poly.entity_id
_entity_poly.type
_entity_poly.pdbx_seq_one_letter_code
_entity_poly.pdbx_strand_id
1 'polypeptide(L)'
;MWRLLARAPAPLLRVHFSDSWAALPTSAGLKTLLPVPTFEDVSIPERSKLKFVERVPLVPKVRREPKNLKDIRGPSTEATEFTEGNFAILALGGGYLHWGHFEMMRLTINRSMDPRNMFAIWRVPAPFKPITRKGVGQRMGGGKGAIDHYVTPVKSGCLIVEMGGRCEFKEVQGFLNMVAHKLPFPAKAVSRETLEKMHQDQKEREHNNQNPWTFERIATANMLGIRKFLSPYDLTQKGQYWGKFYLPQRV
;
A
#
# COMPACT_ATOMS: atom_id res chain seq x y z
N MET A 1 -47.02 -74.61 -14.86
CA MET A 1 -46.17 -74.07 -15.95
C MET A 1 -45.75 -72.67 -15.52
N TRP A 2 -44.52 -72.24 -15.85
CA TRP A 2 -43.85 -70.96 -15.54
C TRP A 2 -42.87 -70.99 -14.35
N ARG A 3 -41.58 -71.05 -14.76
CA ARG A 3 -40.36 -70.87 -13.99
C ARG A 3 -40.25 -69.43 -13.46
N LEU A 4 -39.99 -69.26 -12.17
CA LEU A 4 -39.44 -68.02 -11.63
C LEU A 4 -37.91 -68.10 -11.74
N LEU A 5 -37.36 -67.31 -12.66
CA LEU A 5 -35.93 -67.05 -12.77
C LEU A 5 -35.46 -66.28 -11.54
N ALA A 6 -34.66 -66.93 -10.70
CA ALA A 6 -33.91 -66.26 -9.66
C ALA A 6 -32.85 -65.34 -10.30
N ARG A 7 -33.00 -64.03 -10.13
CA ARG A 7 -31.92 -63.06 -10.39
C ARG A 7 -30.83 -63.28 -9.36
N ALA A 8 -29.65 -63.73 -9.78
CA ALA A 8 -28.46 -63.73 -8.94
C ALA A 8 -28.12 -62.27 -8.55
N PRO A 9 -27.77 -61.99 -7.28
CA PRO A 9 -27.24 -60.68 -6.91
C PRO A 9 -25.87 -60.50 -7.57
N ALA A 10 -25.68 -59.37 -8.24
CA ALA A 10 -24.39 -58.99 -8.80
C ALA A 10 -23.31 -58.99 -7.70
N PRO A 11 -22.09 -59.47 -7.98
CA PRO A 11 -21.01 -59.38 -7.02
C PRO A 11 -20.70 -57.90 -6.78
N LEU A 12 -20.83 -57.45 -5.52
CA LEU A 12 -20.30 -56.17 -5.11
C LEU A 12 -18.80 -56.17 -5.41
N LEU A 13 -18.39 -55.39 -6.41
CA LEU A 13 -16.99 -55.09 -6.66
C LEU A 13 -16.40 -54.49 -5.37
N ARG A 14 -15.71 -55.31 -4.59
CA ARG A 14 -14.76 -54.81 -3.60
C ARG A 14 -13.69 -54.08 -4.39
N VAL A 15 -13.77 -52.76 -4.42
CA VAL A 15 -12.61 -51.94 -4.74
C VAL A 15 -11.60 -52.26 -3.65
N HIS A 16 -10.56 -53.02 -4.00
CA HIS A 16 -9.35 -53.02 -3.21
C HIS A 16 -8.89 -51.56 -3.20
N PHE A 17 -9.04 -50.89 -2.06
CA PHE A 17 -8.19 -49.75 -1.76
C PHE A 17 -6.78 -50.31 -1.74
N SER A 18 -6.07 -50.24 -2.87
CA SER A 18 -4.63 -50.34 -2.83
C SER A 18 -4.20 -49.15 -1.97
N ASP A 19 -3.60 -49.42 -0.82
CA ASP A 19 -2.88 -48.43 -0.04
C ASP A 19 -1.87 -47.77 -0.96
N SER A 20 -2.27 -46.67 -1.59
CA SER A 20 -1.38 -45.75 -2.30
C SER A 20 -0.72 -44.85 -1.27
N TRP A 21 -0.20 -45.47 -0.22
CA TRP A 21 0.90 -44.98 0.60
C TRP A 21 2.22 -45.50 0.04
N ALA A 22 2.30 -45.67 -1.28
CA ALA A 22 3.58 -45.68 -1.95
C ALA A 22 4.16 -44.27 -1.76
N ALA A 23 4.96 -44.12 -0.71
CA ALA A 23 5.81 -42.96 -0.53
C ALA A 23 6.48 -42.68 -1.88
N LEU A 24 6.30 -41.46 -2.40
CA LEU A 24 7.12 -40.98 -3.50
C LEU A 24 8.57 -41.32 -3.15
N PRO A 25 9.35 -41.97 -4.04
CA PRO A 25 10.73 -42.29 -3.72
C PRO A 25 11.39 -40.99 -3.27
N THR A 26 11.85 -40.97 -2.03
CA THR A 26 12.64 -39.88 -1.49
C THR A 26 13.94 -39.87 -2.28
N SER A 27 13.95 -39.17 -3.42
CA SER A 27 15.19 -38.82 -4.07
C SER A 27 15.93 -37.92 -3.09
N ALA A 28 16.88 -38.51 -2.36
CA ALA A 28 17.80 -37.79 -1.50
C ALA A 28 18.73 -36.95 -2.41
N GLY A 29 18.20 -35.88 -2.97
CA GLY A 29 18.98 -34.88 -3.67
C GLY A 29 19.84 -34.10 -2.66
N LEU A 30 21.09 -33.81 -3.03
CA LEU A 30 21.94 -32.91 -2.26
C LEU A 30 21.24 -31.55 -2.16
N LYS A 31 20.98 -31.07 -0.94
CA LYS A 31 20.45 -29.73 -0.72
C LYS A 31 21.55 -28.71 -1.01
N THR A 32 21.35 -27.86 -2.00
CA THR A 32 22.22 -26.70 -2.23
C THR A 32 21.94 -25.65 -1.16
N LEU A 33 22.88 -25.46 -0.23
CA LEU A 33 22.83 -24.39 0.76
C LEU A 33 23.35 -23.10 0.10
N LEU A 34 22.47 -22.12 -0.04
CA LEU A 34 22.86 -20.79 -0.51
C LEU A 34 23.53 -20.00 0.61
N PRO A 35 24.49 -19.13 0.30
CA PRO A 35 25.06 -18.22 1.29
C PRO A 35 23.96 -17.29 1.84
N VAL A 36 23.96 -17.09 3.14
CA VAL A 36 23.05 -16.14 3.81
C VAL A 36 23.55 -14.71 3.63
N PRO A 37 22.64 -13.73 3.49
CA PRO A 37 23.03 -12.33 3.36
C PRO A 37 23.67 -11.83 4.67
N THR A 38 24.81 -11.16 4.56
CA THR A 38 25.51 -10.52 5.68
C THR A 38 25.14 -9.03 5.76
N PHE A 39 24.87 -8.52 6.98
CA PHE A 39 24.43 -7.14 7.21
C PHE A 39 25.44 -6.30 8.01
N GLU A 40 26.73 -6.53 7.80
CA GLU A 40 27.81 -5.90 8.57
C GLU A 40 27.86 -4.38 8.38
N ASP A 41 27.59 -3.91 7.16
CA ASP A 41 27.62 -2.49 6.79
C ASP A 41 26.46 -1.66 7.36
N VAL A 42 25.42 -2.31 7.91
CA VAL A 42 24.24 -1.61 8.41
C VAL A 42 24.46 -1.17 9.86
N SER A 43 24.62 0.13 10.05
CA SER A 43 24.64 0.79 11.36
C SER A 43 23.23 1.14 11.84
N ILE A 44 22.95 0.93 13.12
CA ILE A 44 21.63 1.18 13.72
C ILE A 44 21.70 2.47 14.54
N PRO A 45 20.75 3.41 14.37
CA PRO A 45 20.74 4.65 15.13
C PRO A 45 20.39 4.40 16.60
N GLU A 46 20.87 5.28 17.48
CA GLU A 46 20.62 5.21 18.93
C GLU A 46 19.12 5.15 19.27
N ARG A 47 18.30 5.92 18.53
CA ARG A 47 16.84 5.92 18.66
C ARG A 47 16.22 5.20 17.48
N SER A 48 16.09 3.89 17.61
CA SER A 48 15.54 3.04 16.55
C SER A 48 14.02 3.10 16.42
N LYS A 49 13.29 3.38 17.51
CA LYS A 49 11.81 3.40 17.54
C LYS A 49 11.22 4.69 16.94
N LEU A 50 10.00 4.58 16.41
CA LEU A 50 9.25 5.73 15.91
C LEU A 50 8.96 6.74 17.04
N LYS A 51 9.30 8.01 16.77
CA LYS A 51 9.02 9.15 17.65
C LYS A 51 7.51 9.35 17.81
N PHE A 52 7.11 9.86 18.98
CA PHE A 52 5.73 10.30 19.20
C PHE A 52 5.40 11.49 18.30
N VAL A 53 4.17 11.54 17.79
CA VAL A 53 3.67 12.63 16.94
C VAL A 53 2.59 13.36 17.72
N GLU A 54 2.74 14.67 17.87
CA GLU A 54 1.76 15.50 18.57
C GLU A 54 0.48 15.70 17.75
N ARG A 55 -0.65 15.89 18.43
CA ARG A 55 -1.96 16.12 17.78
C ARG A 55 -2.09 17.52 17.19
N VAL A 56 -1.43 18.49 17.81
CA VAL A 56 -1.51 19.91 17.50
C VAL A 56 -0.07 20.40 17.33
N PRO A 57 0.23 21.24 16.33
CA PRO A 57 1.55 21.85 16.23
C PRO A 57 1.83 22.76 17.43
N LEU A 58 3.11 22.90 17.79
CA LEU A 58 3.55 23.74 18.93
C LEU A 58 2.92 25.14 18.92
N VAL A 59 2.80 25.74 17.75
CA VAL A 59 2.07 27.00 17.55
C VAL A 59 0.75 26.71 16.83
N PRO A 60 -0.41 26.86 17.50
CA PRO A 60 -1.69 26.59 16.88
C PRO A 60 -2.01 27.64 15.83
N LYS A 61 -2.47 27.19 14.65
CA LYS A 61 -2.86 28.11 13.58
C LYS A 61 -4.17 28.82 13.94
N VAL A 62 -4.13 30.15 14.01
CA VAL A 62 -5.34 30.97 14.22
C VAL A 62 -6.12 31.14 12.90
N ARG A 63 -5.41 31.27 11.78
CA ARG A 63 -6.03 31.46 10.46
C ARG A 63 -6.66 30.16 9.95
N ARG A 64 -7.96 30.21 9.67
CA ARG A 64 -8.73 29.07 9.12
C ARG A 64 -8.47 28.89 7.62
N GLU A 65 -7.80 27.82 7.22
CA GLU A 65 -7.49 27.52 5.81
C GLU A 65 -8.67 26.82 5.08
N PRO A 66 -8.86 27.06 3.77
CA PRO A 66 -9.86 26.33 2.98
C PRO A 66 -9.47 24.85 2.83
N LYS A 67 -10.45 23.99 2.54
CA LYS A 67 -10.19 22.57 2.24
C LYS A 67 -9.65 22.44 0.81
N ASN A 68 -8.35 22.64 0.63
CA ASN A 68 -7.71 22.38 -0.66
C ASN A 68 -7.66 20.88 -0.93
N LEU A 69 -8.40 20.37 -1.91
CA LEU A 69 -8.43 18.95 -2.27
C LEU A 69 -7.33 18.55 -3.26
N LYS A 70 -6.63 19.53 -3.84
CA LYS A 70 -5.51 19.27 -4.76
C LYS A 70 -4.34 18.56 -4.07
N ASP A 71 -4.19 18.77 -2.76
CA ASP A 71 -3.10 18.22 -1.96
C ASP A 71 -3.08 16.69 -1.91
N ILE A 72 -4.22 16.03 -2.14
CA ILE A 72 -4.35 14.56 -2.13
C ILE A 72 -4.56 13.97 -3.53
N ARG A 73 -4.68 14.83 -4.56
CA ARG A 73 -4.93 14.40 -5.95
C ARG A 73 -3.61 14.18 -6.69
N GLY A 74 -3.55 13.08 -7.45
CA GLY A 74 -2.44 12.76 -8.34
C GLY A 74 -1.24 12.12 -7.65
N PRO A 75 -0.10 12.01 -8.37
CA PRO A 75 1.13 11.43 -7.86
C PRO A 75 1.80 12.33 -6.81
N SER A 76 2.51 11.71 -5.88
CA SER A 76 3.40 12.38 -4.96
C SER A 76 4.61 12.94 -5.70
N THR A 77 5.06 14.11 -5.27
CA THR A 77 6.31 14.74 -5.72
C THR A 77 7.40 14.60 -4.66
N GLU A 78 7.00 14.29 -3.43
CA GLU A 78 7.85 14.23 -2.25
C GLU A 78 7.80 12.83 -1.64
N ALA A 79 8.88 12.46 -0.95
CA ALA A 79 9.00 11.21 -0.19
C ALA A 79 8.65 9.95 -1.01
N THR A 80 9.04 9.91 -2.29
CA THR A 80 8.82 8.75 -3.17
C THR A 80 9.96 7.75 -3.12
N GLU A 81 11.18 8.22 -2.88
CA GLU A 81 12.40 7.41 -2.83
C GLU A 81 12.82 7.07 -1.40
N PHE A 82 13.53 5.96 -1.23
CA PHE A 82 14.16 5.58 0.03
C PHE A 82 15.29 6.54 0.38
N THR A 83 15.54 6.74 1.68
CA THR A 83 16.59 7.64 2.16
C THR A 83 17.61 6.87 3.00
N GLU A 84 17.16 6.20 4.07
CA GLU A 84 18.04 5.49 5.01
C GLU A 84 17.74 3.99 5.07
N GLY A 85 16.47 3.63 4.96
CA GLY A 85 15.98 2.26 5.08
C GLY A 85 15.86 1.53 3.74
N ASN A 86 15.48 0.26 3.86
CA ASN A 86 15.32 -0.66 2.73
C ASN A 86 13.86 -1.07 2.51
N PHE A 87 13.00 -0.84 3.51
CA PHE A 87 11.60 -1.24 3.53
C PHE A 87 10.72 -0.05 3.87
N ALA A 88 9.51 0.01 3.30
CA ALA A 88 8.58 1.09 3.54
C ALA A 88 7.12 0.69 3.31
N ILE A 89 6.21 1.56 3.74
CA ILE A 89 4.80 1.49 3.38
C ILE A 89 4.53 2.50 2.27
N LEU A 90 4.24 2.00 1.07
CA LEU A 90 3.89 2.80 -0.09
C LEU A 90 2.38 3.10 -0.10
N ALA A 91 2.02 4.37 -0.26
CA ALA A 91 0.64 4.78 -0.48
C ALA A 91 0.21 4.55 -1.93
N LEU A 92 -0.78 3.69 -2.17
CA LEU A 92 -1.41 3.45 -3.48
C LEU A 92 -2.70 4.29 -3.66
N GLY A 93 -2.84 5.36 -2.88
CA GLY A 93 -3.96 6.28 -2.96
C GLY A 93 -3.71 7.53 -2.12
N GLY A 94 -4.49 8.58 -2.38
CA GLY A 94 -4.45 9.81 -1.61
C GLY A 94 -5.42 9.80 -0.43
N GLY A 95 -5.08 10.54 0.62
CA GLY A 95 -5.93 10.64 1.81
C GLY A 95 -5.38 11.57 2.88
N TYR A 96 -6.08 11.61 4.01
CA TYR A 96 -5.68 12.37 5.19
C TYR A 96 -5.30 11.44 6.32
N LEU A 97 -4.12 11.66 6.91
CA LEU A 97 -3.72 11.01 8.14
C LEU A 97 -4.06 11.89 9.34
N HIS A 98 -4.91 11.36 10.22
CA HIS A 98 -5.22 11.97 11.51
C HIS A 98 -4.22 11.47 12.56
N TRP A 99 -4.13 12.17 13.69
CA TRP A 99 -3.27 11.78 14.82
C TRP A 99 -3.45 10.31 15.25
N GLY A 100 -4.69 9.81 15.32
CA GLY A 100 -4.97 8.42 15.68
C GLY A 100 -4.35 7.39 14.72
N HIS A 101 -4.17 7.73 13.44
CA HIS A 101 -3.48 6.86 12.49
C HIS A 101 -1.98 6.80 12.80
N PHE A 102 -1.34 7.94 13.13
CA PHE A 102 0.06 7.97 13.56
C PHE A 102 0.28 7.13 14.80
N GLU A 103 -0.59 7.24 15.80
CA GLU A 103 -0.46 6.49 17.04
C GLU A 103 -0.68 4.98 16.83
N MET A 104 -1.66 4.60 16.00
CA MET A 104 -1.89 3.21 15.61
C MET A 104 -0.67 2.61 14.92
N MET A 105 -0.08 3.32 13.95
CA MET A 105 1.13 2.88 13.24
C MET A 105 2.31 2.77 14.21
N ARG A 106 2.56 3.80 15.01
CA ARG A 106 3.65 3.86 15.98
C ARG A 106 3.59 2.69 16.97
N LEU A 107 2.42 2.45 17.56
CA LEU A 107 2.22 1.37 18.53
C LEU A 107 2.40 -0.01 17.89
N THR A 108 1.83 -0.21 16.69
CA THR A 108 1.92 -1.50 15.98
C THR A 108 3.38 -1.81 15.62
N ILE A 109 4.09 -0.85 15.02
CA ILE A 109 5.48 -1.02 14.60
C ILE A 109 6.39 -1.19 15.83
N ASN A 110 6.30 -0.30 16.81
CA ASN A 110 7.18 -0.35 17.99
C ASN A 110 6.97 -1.60 18.87
N ARG A 111 5.80 -2.25 18.79
CA ARG A 111 5.51 -3.52 19.49
C ARG A 111 6.07 -4.73 18.75
N SER A 112 6.08 -4.69 17.42
CA SER A 112 6.48 -5.82 16.57
C SER A 112 7.93 -5.77 16.10
N MET A 113 8.59 -4.61 16.16
CA MET A 113 9.98 -4.44 15.74
C MET A 113 10.97 -4.84 16.85
N ASP A 114 12.11 -5.37 16.44
CA ASP A 114 13.26 -5.60 17.31
C ASP A 114 14.18 -4.38 17.35
N PRO A 115 14.26 -3.63 18.48
CA PRO A 115 14.97 -2.34 18.52
C PRO A 115 16.49 -2.44 18.34
N ARG A 116 17.05 -3.65 18.51
CA ARG A 116 18.49 -3.93 18.39
C ARG A 116 18.94 -4.18 16.96
N ASN A 117 18.02 -4.62 16.09
CA ASN A 117 18.33 -5.03 14.71
C ASN A 117 17.66 -4.11 13.69
N MET A 118 16.55 -3.47 14.06
CA MET A 118 15.70 -2.69 13.17
C MET A 118 15.56 -1.26 13.67
N PHE A 119 15.35 -0.32 12.75
CA PHE A 119 14.93 1.05 13.04
C PHE A 119 13.81 1.49 12.09
N ALA A 120 13.02 2.47 12.54
CA ALA A 120 11.88 3.00 11.81
C ALA A 120 11.83 4.53 11.90
N ILE A 121 11.51 5.17 10.78
CA ILE A 121 11.54 6.62 10.60
C ILE A 121 10.26 7.09 9.93
N TRP A 122 9.74 8.23 10.41
CA TRP A 122 8.62 8.93 9.78
C TRP A 122 9.09 9.62 8.50
N ARG A 123 8.42 9.33 7.38
CA ARG A 123 8.62 10.06 6.12
C ARG A 123 7.58 11.16 5.90
N VAL A 124 6.46 11.06 6.59
CA VAL A 124 5.36 12.03 6.53
C VAL A 124 5.45 13.00 7.72
N PRO A 125 5.21 14.30 7.51
CA PRO A 125 5.25 15.28 8.60
C PRO A 125 4.08 15.13 9.57
N ALA A 126 4.26 15.69 10.77
CA ALA A 126 3.19 15.78 11.77
C ALA A 126 1.96 16.53 11.22
N PRO A 127 0.75 16.27 11.76
CA PRO A 127 -0.47 16.93 11.32
C PRO A 127 -0.41 18.46 11.42
N PHE A 128 -0.51 19.14 10.28
CA PHE A 128 -0.39 20.61 10.20
C PHE A 128 -1.56 21.32 9.52
N LYS A 129 -2.39 20.59 8.76
CA LYS A 129 -3.51 21.16 8.00
C LYS A 129 -4.75 21.25 8.89
N PRO A 130 -5.28 22.44 9.19
CA PRO A 130 -6.41 22.59 10.09
C PRO A 130 -7.72 22.18 9.42
N ILE A 131 -8.52 21.34 10.08
CA ILE A 131 -9.87 20.97 9.67
C ILE A 131 -10.87 21.69 10.55
N THR A 132 -11.71 22.52 9.94
CA THR A 132 -12.78 23.22 10.66
C THR A 132 -14.07 22.41 10.66
N ARG A 133 -14.77 22.41 11.80
CA ARG A 133 -16.07 21.76 11.99
C ARG A 133 -17.04 22.73 12.69
N LYS A 134 -18.31 22.74 12.25
CA LYS A 134 -19.39 23.43 12.97
C LYS A 134 -19.95 22.52 14.05
N GLY A 135 -20.50 23.12 15.11
CA GLY A 135 -21.23 22.37 16.14
C GLY A 135 -22.37 21.54 15.53
N VAL A 136 -22.60 20.36 16.09
CA VAL A 136 -23.71 19.49 15.68
C VAL A 136 -25.03 20.21 15.96
N GLY A 137 -26.00 20.15 15.04
CA GLY A 137 -27.32 20.79 15.18
C GLY A 137 -27.41 22.25 14.73
N GLN A 138 -26.31 22.87 14.29
CA GLN A 138 -26.33 24.24 13.77
C GLN A 138 -26.88 24.32 12.34
N ARG A 139 -27.59 25.42 12.02
CA ARG A 139 -28.09 25.68 10.65
C ARG A 139 -26.95 26.04 9.69
N MET A 140 -27.24 25.98 8.39
CA MET A 140 -26.34 26.50 7.35
C MET A 140 -26.20 28.03 7.47
N GLY A 141 -25.08 28.60 7.01
CA GLY A 141 -24.76 30.03 7.21
C GLY A 141 -24.01 30.33 8.51
N GLY A 142 -23.93 31.60 8.94
CA GLY A 142 -23.25 31.98 10.20
C GLY A 142 -21.72 31.87 10.18
N GLY A 143 -21.08 31.93 9.01
CA GLY A 143 -19.63 31.88 8.86
C GLY A 143 -19.03 30.47 8.96
N LYS A 144 -17.71 30.41 9.14
CA LYS A 144 -16.92 29.16 9.20
C LYS A 144 -16.79 28.67 10.64
N GLY A 145 -16.76 27.35 10.85
CA GLY A 145 -16.57 26.76 12.18
C GLY A 145 -15.17 26.99 12.77
N ALA A 146 -15.00 26.58 14.02
CA ALA A 146 -13.70 26.52 14.69
C ALA A 146 -12.84 25.37 14.15
N ILE A 147 -11.53 25.41 14.41
CA ILE A 147 -10.59 24.33 14.07
C ILE A 147 -10.79 23.21 15.09
N ASP A 148 -11.06 22.00 14.60
CA ASP A 148 -11.35 20.82 15.44
C ASP A 148 -10.10 19.93 15.60
N HIS A 149 -9.41 19.65 14.50
CA HIS A 149 -8.21 18.83 14.49
C HIS A 149 -7.31 19.14 13.29
N TYR A 150 -6.10 18.60 13.32
CA TYR A 150 -5.13 18.71 12.24
C TYR A 150 -4.98 17.37 11.52
N VAL A 151 -4.64 17.45 10.23
CA VAL A 151 -4.36 16.29 9.39
C VAL A 151 -3.11 16.50 8.56
N THR A 152 -2.53 15.40 8.08
CA THR A 152 -1.48 15.42 7.04
C THR A 152 -2.05 14.91 5.72
N PRO A 153 -2.02 15.70 4.63
CA PRO A 153 -2.36 15.20 3.29
C PRO A 153 -1.28 14.24 2.79
N VAL A 154 -1.70 13.14 2.19
CA VAL A 154 -0.83 12.15 1.54
C VAL A 154 -1.31 11.94 0.12
N LYS A 155 -0.36 11.88 -0.82
CA LYS A 155 -0.60 11.53 -2.23
C LYS A 155 -0.18 10.08 -2.52
N SER A 156 -0.65 9.55 -3.64
CA SER A 156 -0.24 8.23 -4.10
C SER A 156 1.23 8.24 -4.56
N GLY A 157 1.99 7.20 -4.24
CA GLY A 157 3.43 7.11 -4.49
C GLY A 157 4.29 7.68 -3.37
N CYS A 158 3.70 8.13 -2.26
CA CYS A 158 4.42 8.60 -1.08
C CYS A 158 4.73 7.42 -0.13
N LEU A 159 5.94 7.39 0.42
CA LEU A 159 6.35 6.50 1.50
C LEU A 159 5.92 7.11 2.83
N ILE A 160 5.20 6.34 3.65
CA ILE A 160 4.64 6.85 4.93
C ILE A 160 5.62 6.66 6.08
N VAL A 161 6.11 5.43 6.20
CA VAL A 161 7.10 5.00 7.17
C VAL A 161 8.19 4.27 6.40
N GLU A 162 9.43 4.57 6.76
CA GLU A 162 10.60 3.87 6.27
C GLU A 162 11.21 3.06 7.41
N MET A 163 11.71 1.88 7.08
CA MET A 163 12.34 0.95 7.98
C MET A 163 13.63 0.41 7.40
N GLY A 164 14.62 0.24 8.26
CA GLY A 164 15.92 -0.32 7.92
C GLY A 164 16.45 -1.17 9.06
N GLY A 165 17.62 -1.76 8.83
CA GLY A 165 18.26 -2.63 9.80
C GLY A 165 18.77 -3.92 9.20
N ARG A 166 19.24 -4.81 10.07
CA ARG A 166 19.81 -6.12 9.76
C ARG A 166 18.70 -7.17 9.70
N CYS A 167 17.79 -7.02 8.73
CA CYS A 167 16.59 -7.85 8.62
C CYS A 167 16.20 -8.09 7.16
N GLU A 168 15.56 -9.22 6.90
CA GLU A 168 15.02 -9.56 5.58
C GLU A 168 13.59 -9.05 5.42
N PHE A 169 13.16 -8.82 4.17
CA PHE A 169 11.82 -8.31 3.89
C PHE A 169 10.70 -9.17 4.48
N LYS A 170 10.87 -10.50 4.52
CA LYS A 170 9.86 -11.45 5.03
C LYS A 170 9.50 -11.19 6.50
N GLU A 171 10.47 -10.80 7.32
CA GLU A 171 10.27 -10.52 8.74
C GLU A 171 9.44 -9.24 8.92
N VAL A 172 9.72 -8.23 8.09
CA VAL A 172 9.09 -6.90 8.17
C VAL A 172 7.71 -6.86 7.50
N GLN A 173 7.53 -7.64 6.44
CA GLN A 173 6.36 -7.62 5.57
C GLN A 173 5.05 -7.89 6.34
N GLY A 174 5.07 -8.80 7.32
CA GLY A 174 3.88 -9.20 8.06
C GLY A 174 3.21 -8.03 8.80
N PHE A 175 3.96 -7.34 9.66
CA PHE A 175 3.39 -6.24 10.43
C PHE A 175 3.25 -4.95 9.60
N LEU A 176 4.09 -4.72 8.59
CA LEU A 176 3.89 -3.59 7.65
C LEU A 176 2.60 -3.72 6.86
N ASN A 177 2.25 -4.93 6.40
CA ASN A 177 0.97 -5.18 5.75
C ASN A 177 -0.19 -4.99 6.74
N MET A 178 -0.06 -5.46 7.98
CA MET A 178 -1.07 -5.23 9.01
C MET A 178 -1.35 -3.74 9.23
N VAL A 179 -0.31 -2.91 9.21
CA VAL A 179 -0.45 -1.45 9.25
C VAL A 179 -1.10 -0.92 7.98
N ALA A 180 -0.64 -1.36 6.80
CA ALA A 180 -1.16 -0.92 5.51
C ALA A 180 -2.68 -1.15 5.37
N HIS A 181 -3.19 -2.29 5.85
CA HIS A 181 -4.62 -2.59 5.85
C HIS A 181 -5.46 -1.70 6.77
N LYS A 182 -4.86 -1.11 7.80
CA LYS A 182 -5.54 -0.19 8.73
C LYS A 182 -5.53 1.27 8.25
N LEU A 183 -4.79 1.58 7.18
CA LEU A 183 -4.73 2.92 6.64
C LEU A 183 -6.03 3.30 5.91
N PRO A 184 -6.39 4.59 5.87
CA PRO A 184 -7.62 5.07 5.24
C PRO A 184 -7.58 5.06 3.70
N PHE A 185 -6.48 4.58 3.10
CA PHE A 185 -6.27 4.48 1.68
C PHE A 185 -5.48 3.19 1.36
N PRO A 186 -5.58 2.66 0.13
CA PRO A 186 -4.82 1.48 -0.27
C PRO A 186 -3.32 1.72 -0.09
N ALA A 187 -2.64 0.80 0.58
CA ALA A 187 -1.21 0.87 0.82
C ALA A 187 -0.61 -0.53 0.74
N LYS A 188 0.70 -0.61 0.51
CA LYS A 188 1.42 -1.88 0.37
C LYS A 188 2.81 -1.77 1.00
N ALA A 189 3.25 -2.82 1.70
CA ALA A 189 4.63 -2.94 2.12
C ALA A 189 5.53 -3.22 0.90
N VAL A 190 6.62 -2.47 0.78
CA VAL A 190 7.57 -2.56 -0.32
C VAL A 190 9.01 -2.53 0.19
N SER A 191 9.89 -3.31 -0.43
CA SER A 191 11.34 -3.13 -0.39
C SER A 191 11.82 -2.33 -1.61
N ARG A 192 13.07 -1.87 -1.59
CA ARG A 192 13.75 -1.24 -2.75
C ARG A 192 13.59 -2.08 -4.03
N GLU A 193 13.98 -3.35 -3.97
CA GLU A 193 13.89 -4.29 -5.09
C GLU A 193 12.44 -4.46 -5.59
N THR A 194 11.48 -4.63 -4.67
CA THR A 194 10.07 -4.81 -5.08
C THR A 194 9.50 -3.53 -5.70
N LEU A 195 9.93 -2.35 -5.24
CA LEU A 195 9.48 -1.07 -5.78
C LEU A 195 10.05 -0.86 -7.19
N GLU A 196 11.35 -1.13 -7.38
CA GLU A 196 12.02 -1.08 -8.68
C GLU A 196 11.36 -2.04 -9.67
N LYS A 197 11.11 -3.28 -9.24
CA LYS A 197 10.39 -4.26 -10.05
C LYS A 197 9.00 -3.77 -10.44
N MET A 198 8.23 -3.21 -9.51
CA MET A 198 6.91 -2.63 -9.81
C MET A 198 7.00 -1.52 -10.86
N HIS A 199 8.04 -0.68 -10.83
CA HIS A 199 8.27 0.35 -11.83
C HIS A 199 8.69 -0.23 -13.19
N GLN A 200 9.54 -1.24 -13.21
CA GLN A 200 9.96 -1.94 -14.43
C GLN A 200 8.78 -2.64 -15.09
N ASP A 201 8.00 -3.42 -14.33
CA ASP A 201 6.80 -4.12 -14.79
C ASP A 201 5.80 -3.12 -15.41
N GLN A 202 5.63 -1.94 -14.81
CA GLN A 202 4.74 -0.91 -15.34
C GLN A 202 5.26 -0.34 -16.67
N LYS A 203 6.56 -0.01 -16.77
CA LYS A 203 7.19 0.47 -18.01
C LYS A 203 7.11 -0.57 -19.13
N GLU A 204 7.32 -1.85 -18.78
CA GLU A 204 7.23 -2.96 -19.72
C GLU A 204 5.79 -3.08 -20.27
N ARG A 205 4.77 -2.98 -19.41
CA ARG A 205 3.36 -3.01 -19.84
C ARG A 205 2.99 -1.82 -20.73
N GLU A 206 3.53 -0.64 -20.46
CA GLU A 206 3.35 0.54 -21.31
C GLU A 206 4.04 0.35 -22.68
N HIS A 207 5.26 -0.21 -22.70
CA HIS A 207 6.00 -0.47 -23.93
C HIS A 207 5.38 -1.58 -24.79
N ASN A 208 4.94 -2.67 -24.15
CA ASN A 208 4.38 -3.85 -24.82
C ASN A 208 2.88 -3.71 -25.14
N ASN A 209 2.29 -2.54 -24.91
CA ASN A 209 0.87 -2.30 -25.15
C ASN A 209 0.53 -2.43 -26.65
N GLN A 210 -0.20 -3.50 -27.00
CA GLN A 210 -0.62 -3.77 -28.38
C GLN A 210 -1.72 -2.82 -28.87
N ASN A 211 -2.44 -2.16 -27.96
CA ASN A 211 -3.50 -1.24 -28.34
C ASN A 211 -2.88 0.07 -28.89
N PRO A 212 -3.12 0.42 -30.17
CA PRO A 212 -2.56 1.65 -30.76
C PRO A 212 -3.18 2.93 -30.18
N TRP A 213 -4.28 2.81 -29.43
CA TRP A 213 -5.02 3.90 -28.81
C TRP A 213 -4.70 4.01 -27.32
N THR A 214 -3.76 4.89 -26.98
CA THR A 214 -3.46 5.23 -25.58
C THR A 214 -4.30 6.42 -25.11
N PHE A 215 -4.60 6.45 -23.81
CA PHE A 215 -5.35 7.57 -23.23
C PHE A 215 -4.60 8.89 -23.41
N GLU A 216 -3.27 8.89 -23.19
CA GLU A 216 -2.42 10.06 -23.39
C GLU A 216 -2.54 10.61 -24.82
N ARG A 217 -2.44 9.74 -25.84
CA ARG A 217 -2.57 10.15 -27.25
C ARG A 217 -3.93 10.79 -27.54
N ILE A 218 -5.01 10.17 -27.09
CA ILE A 218 -6.39 10.66 -27.30
C ILE A 218 -6.60 12.02 -26.60
N ALA A 219 -6.18 12.13 -25.35
CA ALA A 219 -6.38 13.34 -24.53
C ALA A 219 -5.52 14.51 -25.02
N THR A 220 -4.24 14.26 -25.34
CA THR A 220 -3.32 15.28 -25.83
C THR A 220 -3.69 15.77 -27.23
N ALA A 221 -4.09 14.89 -28.16
CA ALA A 221 -4.53 15.30 -29.49
C ALA A 221 -5.97 15.85 -29.54
N ASN A 222 -6.71 15.83 -28.42
CA ASN A 222 -8.12 16.21 -28.35
C ASN A 222 -8.98 15.47 -29.39
N MET A 223 -8.74 14.17 -29.56
CA MET A 223 -9.49 13.36 -30.53
C MET A 223 -10.98 13.35 -30.16
N LEU A 224 -11.86 13.45 -31.16
CA LEU A 224 -13.32 13.48 -30.98
C LEU A 224 -13.83 14.60 -30.05
N GLY A 225 -13.03 15.64 -29.80
CA GLY A 225 -13.39 16.72 -28.87
C GLY A 225 -13.50 16.29 -27.40
N ILE A 226 -12.85 15.18 -27.02
CA ILE A 226 -12.98 14.57 -25.69
C ILE A 226 -12.58 15.51 -24.54
N ARG A 227 -11.72 16.52 -24.77
CA ARG A 227 -11.31 17.47 -23.73
C ARG A 227 -12.46 18.27 -23.13
N LYS A 228 -13.62 18.34 -23.80
CA LYS A 228 -14.86 18.90 -23.23
C LYS A 228 -15.29 18.17 -21.94
N PHE A 229 -14.96 16.88 -21.83
CA PHE A 229 -15.35 16.02 -20.71
C PHE A 229 -14.19 15.67 -19.78
N LEU A 230 -12.94 15.96 -20.16
CA LEU A 230 -11.76 15.67 -19.36
C LEU A 230 -11.35 16.84 -18.48
N SER A 231 -10.63 16.53 -17.41
CA SER A 231 -9.98 17.52 -16.57
C SER A 231 -8.63 17.94 -17.17
N PRO A 232 -8.18 19.20 -17.01
CA PRO A 232 -6.83 19.59 -17.42
C PRO A 232 -5.72 18.74 -16.78
N TYR A 233 -5.96 18.23 -15.57
CA TYR A 233 -5.03 17.34 -14.86
C TYR A 233 -4.85 15.97 -15.55
N ASP A 234 -5.82 15.53 -16.33
CA ASP A 234 -5.78 14.21 -16.97
C ASP A 234 -4.71 14.16 -18.08
N LEU A 235 -4.34 15.32 -18.63
CA LEU A 235 -3.21 15.47 -19.55
C LEU A 235 -1.88 15.09 -18.89
N THR A 236 -1.70 15.46 -17.62
CA THR A 236 -0.49 15.11 -16.83
C THR A 236 -0.59 13.73 -16.19
N GLN A 237 -1.79 13.31 -15.79
CA GLN A 237 -2.03 12.08 -15.03
C GLN A 237 -2.23 10.86 -15.91
N LYS A 238 -2.33 11.06 -17.24
CA LYS A 238 -2.45 10.01 -18.27
C LYS A 238 -3.57 9.00 -17.97
N GLY A 239 -4.61 9.44 -17.25
CA GLY A 239 -5.74 8.63 -16.83
C GLY A 239 -5.46 7.66 -15.67
N GLN A 240 -4.22 7.52 -15.19
CA GLN A 240 -3.87 6.61 -14.09
C GLN A 240 -4.50 7.01 -12.74
N TYR A 241 -4.99 8.23 -12.63
CA TYR A 241 -5.59 8.77 -11.41
C TYR A 241 -7.03 9.20 -11.63
N TRP A 242 -7.87 8.91 -10.64
CA TRP A 242 -9.23 9.42 -10.56
C TRP A 242 -9.49 9.98 -9.16
N GLY A 243 -9.50 11.32 -9.05
CA GLY A 243 -9.56 11.99 -7.76
C GLY A 243 -8.38 11.61 -6.87
N LYS A 244 -8.64 10.82 -5.82
CA LYS A 244 -7.62 10.31 -4.89
C LYS A 244 -7.16 8.88 -5.19
N PHE A 245 -7.82 8.17 -6.11
CA PHE A 245 -7.53 6.77 -6.38
C PHE A 245 -6.47 6.63 -7.48
N TYR A 246 -5.59 5.65 -7.32
CA TYR A 246 -4.59 5.27 -8.32
C TYR A 246 -4.99 3.92 -8.94
N LEU A 247 -4.87 3.82 -10.26
CA LEU A 247 -5.23 2.66 -11.05
C LEU A 247 -3.96 2.01 -11.63
N PRO A 248 -3.29 1.10 -10.89
CA PRO A 248 -2.02 0.50 -11.33
C PRO A 248 -2.16 -0.37 -12.58
N GLN A 249 -3.36 -0.80 -12.92
CA GLN A 249 -3.60 -1.61 -14.10
C GLN A 249 -3.69 -0.79 -15.39
N ARG A 250 -3.84 0.54 -15.31
CA ARG A 250 -3.99 1.40 -16.47
C ARG A 250 -2.63 1.74 -17.08
N VAL A 251 -2.55 1.65 -18.41
CA VAL A 251 -1.40 1.99 -19.27
C VAL A 251 -1.84 2.92 -20.39
#